data_AF-A0A2N5EH02-F1
#
_entry.id   AF-A0A2N5EH02-F1
#
_cell.length_a   1.000
_cell.length_b   1.000
_cell.length_c   1.000
_cell.angle_alpha   90.00
_cell.angle_beta   90.00
_cell.angle_gamma   90.00
#
_symmetry.space_group_name_H-M   'P 1'
#
loop_
_entity.id
_entity.type
_entity.pdbx_description
1 polymer ?
#
loop_
_entity_poly.entity_id
_entity_poly.type
_entity_poly.pdbx_seq_one_letter_code
_entity_poly.pdbx_strand_id
1 'polypeptide(L)'
;MPRSLSLLAAAVAFCCAAPVMATTYPLTVTDTAGQTVTLKQEPKRIIVQDGRDILALALLDRQDPFARVVAWNNLLKKSDGATWQLLDQKWPAAKKILDMGFSDKGEVNLESVIAERPDLMVAQLRAKPSLTETGVLEKMKALNVPVLFIDTMLKPVEDTPKSVTLLGEVLNREQEAKAYTDFYQQHYQALLDKVKSVEPKPLVFIEAKAGLGGLDACCFTHAHVGWGALVEAVGARNIGSSLLPGATGDISLEKVISLKPDVYIVSGSQWASKNNAAVPFGYNVTQTQVNAAFTKMKSRPGFSEVSAIRNQRFYGIYHNFYNHPYNIVGLEYLAKFIYPQQFPDLHPDQTWNDILSRFTAIPAGTGVLASPAPAN
;
A
#
# COMPACT_ATOMS: atom_id res chain seq x y z
N MET A 1 7.49 43.09 -64.91
CA MET A 1 6.58 42.88 -63.78
C MET A 1 6.72 41.42 -63.33
N PRO A 2 7.07 41.17 -62.06
CA PRO A 2 7.65 39.90 -61.63
C PRO A 2 6.60 38.86 -61.22
N ARG A 3 6.93 37.58 -61.41
CA ARG A 3 6.22 36.41 -60.90
C ARG A 3 6.67 36.13 -59.46
N SER A 4 5.70 36.03 -58.57
CA SER A 4 5.85 35.67 -57.15
C SER A 4 6.17 34.17 -57.00
N LEU A 5 7.27 33.85 -56.31
CA LEU A 5 7.56 32.50 -55.81
C LEU A 5 7.07 32.39 -54.36
N SER A 6 6.26 31.37 -54.10
CA SER A 6 5.82 30.95 -52.76
C SER A 6 6.92 30.14 -52.08
N LEU A 7 7.36 30.57 -50.90
CA LEU A 7 8.25 29.81 -50.01
C LEU A 7 7.41 29.18 -48.89
N LEU A 8 7.33 27.84 -48.86
CA LEU A 8 6.86 27.06 -47.71
C LEU A 8 7.93 27.10 -46.62
N ALA A 9 7.58 27.58 -45.43
CA ALA A 9 8.39 27.40 -44.22
C ALA A 9 7.87 26.18 -43.44
N ALA A 10 8.67 25.11 -43.38
CA ALA A 10 8.44 23.97 -42.52
C ALA A 10 9.03 24.27 -41.13
N ALA A 11 8.17 24.41 -40.12
CA ALA A 11 8.59 24.55 -38.73
C ALA A 11 8.91 23.17 -38.15
N VAL A 12 10.19 22.88 -37.95
CA VAL A 12 10.67 21.69 -37.23
C VAL A 12 10.62 22.01 -35.74
N ALA A 13 9.65 21.43 -35.02
CA ALA A 13 9.59 21.50 -33.57
C ALA A 13 10.69 20.59 -32.97
N PHE A 14 11.75 21.21 -32.47
CA PHE A 14 12.83 20.51 -31.75
C PHE A 14 12.33 20.15 -30.35
N CYS A 15 11.97 18.90 -30.13
CA CYS A 15 11.60 18.38 -28.81
C CYS A 15 12.90 18.21 -28.00
N CYS A 16 13.18 19.12 -27.08
CA CYS A 16 14.28 19.00 -26.14
C CYS A 16 14.02 17.82 -25.17
N ALA A 17 14.51 16.63 -25.51
CA ALA A 17 14.64 15.55 -24.55
C ALA A 17 15.72 15.94 -23.54
N ALA A 18 15.34 16.20 -22.29
CA ALA A 18 16.30 16.36 -21.20
C ALA A 18 17.13 15.06 -21.08
N PRO A 19 18.47 15.13 -20.99
CA PRO A 19 19.29 13.94 -20.85
C PRO A 19 18.91 13.21 -19.54
N VAL A 20 18.55 11.94 -19.67
CA VAL A 20 18.36 11.03 -18.54
C VAL A 20 19.73 10.78 -17.93
N MET A 21 20.02 11.43 -16.81
CA MET A 21 21.27 11.22 -16.07
C MET A 21 21.10 9.97 -15.19
N ALA A 22 21.96 8.98 -15.37
CA ALA A 22 22.03 7.83 -14.47
C ALA A 22 22.53 8.26 -13.09
N THR A 23 22.09 7.58 -12.03
CA THR A 23 22.60 7.80 -10.68
C THR A 23 24.12 7.60 -10.65
N THR A 24 24.85 8.54 -10.05
CA THR A 24 26.29 8.40 -9.82
C THR A 24 26.55 7.88 -8.41
N TYR A 25 27.43 6.87 -8.31
CA TYR A 25 27.85 6.28 -7.04
C TYR A 25 29.31 6.66 -6.72
N PRO A 26 29.70 6.81 -5.44
CA PRO A 26 28.91 6.58 -4.24
C PRO A 26 27.75 7.57 -4.08
N LEU A 27 26.57 7.05 -3.74
CA LEU A 27 25.34 7.81 -3.52
C LEU A 27 25.11 7.93 -2.02
N THR A 28 24.81 9.14 -1.55
CA THR A 28 24.41 9.38 -0.15
C THR A 28 22.99 9.91 -0.13
N VAL A 29 22.10 9.21 0.57
CA VAL A 29 20.67 9.54 0.71
C VAL A 29 20.28 9.69 2.18
N THR A 30 19.15 10.34 2.44
CA THR A 30 18.49 10.33 3.74
C THR A 30 17.20 9.52 3.62
N ASP A 31 17.05 8.52 4.48
CA ASP A 31 15.90 7.61 4.43
C ASP A 31 14.70 8.10 5.27
N THR A 32 13.62 7.32 5.33
CA THR A 32 12.42 7.73 6.08
C THR A 32 12.60 7.69 7.61
N ALA A 33 13.67 7.05 8.09
CA ALA A 33 14.10 7.12 9.49
C ALA A 33 14.91 8.39 9.79
N GLY A 34 15.24 9.21 8.78
CA GLY A 34 16.06 10.41 8.91
C GLY A 34 17.56 10.11 9.04
N GLN A 35 18.01 8.87 8.78
CA GLN A 35 19.43 8.53 8.80
C GLN A 35 20.06 8.72 7.43
N THR A 36 21.33 9.12 7.43
CA THR A 36 22.15 9.21 6.22
C THR A 36 22.72 7.84 5.87
N VAL A 37 22.44 7.36 4.67
CA VAL A 37 22.90 6.07 4.15
C VAL A 37 23.77 6.31 2.92
N THR A 38 24.97 5.71 2.89
CA THR A 38 25.87 5.80 1.73
C THR A 38 26.00 4.45 1.04
N LEU A 39 25.72 4.42 -0.26
CA LEU A 39 25.82 3.27 -1.13
C LEU A 39 27.02 3.44 -2.05
N LYS A 40 27.95 2.49 -2.01
CA LYS A 40 29.19 2.56 -2.81
C LYS A 40 28.95 2.27 -4.30
N GLN A 41 27.86 1.58 -4.62
CA GLN A 41 27.48 1.14 -5.95
C GLN A 41 25.96 0.93 -6.00
N GLU A 42 25.41 0.79 -7.21
CA GLU A 42 24.02 0.38 -7.41
C GLU A 42 23.78 -1.00 -6.77
N PRO A 43 22.84 -1.14 -5.81
CA PRO A 43 22.55 -2.40 -5.14
C PRO A 43 22.10 -3.48 -6.13
N LYS A 44 22.68 -4.67 -6.04
CA LYS A 44 22.33 -5.84 -6.87
C LYS A 44 21.85 -7.03 -6.05
N ARG A 45 21.99 -7.01 -4.72
CA ARG A 45 21.70 -8.11 -3.80
C ARG A 45 20.99 -7.59 -2.55
N ILE A 46 19.68 -7.45 -2.66
CA ILE A 46 18.84 -6.79 -1.68
C ILE A 46 18.18 -7.81 -0.76
N ILE A 47 18.22 -7.54 0.54
CA ILE A 47 17.32 -8.14 1.52
C ILE A 47 16.04 -7.31 1.59
N VAL A 48 14.88 -7.94 1.42
CA VAL A 48 13.58 -7.29 1.59
C VAL A 48 12.94 -7.74 2.91
N GLN A 49 13.00 -6.88 3.93
CA GLN A 49 12.54 -7.23 5.27
C GLN A 49 11.03 -7.53 5.34
N ASP A 50 10.21 -6.77 4.60
CA ASP A 50 8.77 -7.01 4.46
C ASP A 50 8.48 -7.37 3.00
N GLY A 51 8.21 -8.65 2.72
CA GLY A 51 8.07 -9.13 1.35
C GLY A 51 6.92 -8.53 0.55
N ARG A 52 6.03 -7.75 1.17
CA ARG A 52 5.04 -6.93 0.44
C ARG A 52 5.69 -5.79 -0.34
N ASP A 53 6.89 -5.36 0.05
CA ASP A 53 7.66 -4.31 -0.64
C ASP A 53 8.15 -4.74 -2.02
N ILE A 54 7.99 -6.01 -2.38
CA ILE A 54 8.14 -6.46 -3.77
C ILE A 54 7.22 -5.68 -4.73
N LEU A 55 6.08 -5.20 -4.24
CA LEU A 55 5.17 -4.37 -5.03
C LEU A 55 5.74 -2.95 -5.24
N ALA A 56 6.60 -2.45 -4.35
CA ALA A 56 7.31 -1.19 -4.58
C ALA A 56 8.41 -1.41 -5.62
N LEU A 57 9.14 -2.53 -5.53
CA LEU A 57 10.13 -2.91 -6.54
C LEU A 57 9.50 -3.13 -7.93
N ALA A 58 8.25 -3.61 -8.00
CA ALA A 58 7.52 -3.77 -9.26
C ALA A 58 7.22 -2.46 -9.99
N LEU A 59 7.21 -1.32 -9.30
CA LEU A 59 7.14 0.00 -9.92
C LEU A 59 8.45 0.41 -10.60
N LEU A 60 9.58 -0.14 -10.12
CA LEU A 60 10.93 0.29 -10.43
C LEU A 60 11.63 -0.70 -11.37
N ASP A 61 11.89 -1.91 -10.90
CA ASP A 61 12.42 -3.01 -11.72
C ASP A 61 11.27 -3.72 -12.45
N ARG A 62 10.56 -2.98 -13.29
CA ARG A 62 9.28 -3.39 -13.90
C ARG A 62 9.31 -4.74 -14.60
N GLN A 63 10.43 -5.08 -15.23
CA GLN A 63 10.59 -6.35 -15.95
C GLN A 63 10.66 -7.55 -15.00
N ASP A 64 11.34 -7.39 -13.88
CA ASP A 64 11.50 -8.42 -12.86
C ASP A 64 11.79 -7.79 -11.48
N PRO A 65 10.76 -7.62 -10.64
CA PRO A 65 10.95 -7.03 -9.30
C PRO A 65 11.77 -7.92 -8.36
N PHE A 66 11.97 -9.19 -8.71
CA PHE A 66 12.72 -10.16 -7.92
C PHE A 66 14.20 -10.22 -8.30
N ALA A 67 14.61 -9.60 -9.42
CA ALA A 67 15.95 -9.77 -10.00
C ALA A 67 17.11 -9.49 -9.03
N ARG A 68 16.91 -8.56 -8.09
CA ARG A 68 17.92 -8.17 -7.09
C ARG A 68 17.70 -8.80 -5.73
N VAL A 69 16.57 -9.46 -5.50
CA VAL A 69 16.18 -9.92 -4.16
C VAL A 69 16.84 -11.27 -3.88
N VAL A 70 17.70 -11.30 -2.86
CA VAL A 70 18.44 -12.51 -2.48
C VAL A 70 17.89 -13.18 -1.22
N ALA A 71 17.28 -12.37 -0.35
CA ALA A 71 16.58 -12.85 0.83
C ALA A 71 15.40 -11.94 1.14
N TRP A 72 14.35 -12.50 1.74
CA TRP A 72 13.17 -11.73 2.13
C TRP A 72 12.36 -12.42 3.22
N ASN A 73 11.42 -11.71 3.85
CA ASN A 73 10.34 -12.34 4.59
C ASN A 73 9.09 -12.38 3.71
N ASN A 74 8.67 -13.54 3.21
CA ASN A 74 7.53 -13.65 2.28
C ASN A 74 6.16 -13.48 2.99
N LEU A 75 5.94 -12.32 3.60
CA LEU A 75 4.67 -11.93 4.21
C LEU A 75 3.55 -11.83 3.19
N LEU A 76 3.86 -11.54 1.92
CA LEU A 76 2.87 -11.45 0.85
C LEU A 76 2.14 -12.79 0.67
N LYS A 77 2.84 -13.92 0.68
CA LYS A 77 2.24 -15.27 0.61
C LYS A 77 1.18 -15.52 1.69
N LYS A 78 1.31 -14.91 2.87
CA LYS A 78 0.35 -15.04 3.99
C LYS A 78 -0.76 -13.98 3.96
N SER A 79 -0.41 -12.74 3.60
CA SER A 79 -1.32 -11.58 3.64
C SER A 79 -2.18 -11.43 2.37
N ASP A 80 -1.68 -11.90 1.24
CA ASP A 80 -2.39 -12.02 -0.04
C ASP A 80 -1.84 -13.17 -0.89
N GLY A 81 -2.35 -14.37 -0.64
CA GLY A 81 -1.97 -15.57 -1.38
C GLY A 81 -2.31 -15.50 -2.87
N ALA A 82 -3.37 -14.78 -3.26
CA ALA A 82 -3.79 -14.68 -4.66
C ALA A 82 -2.83 -13.78 -5.46
N THR A 83 -2.44 -12.63 -4.91
CA THR A 83 -1.37 -11.80 -5.50
C THR A 83 -0.06 -12.59 -5.58
N TRP A 84 0.33 -13.30 -4.50
CA TRP A 84 1.54 -14.11 -4.53
C TRP A 84 1.51 -15.18 -5.63
N GLN A 85 0.38 -15.88 -5.83
CA GLN A 85 0.25 -16.88 -6.90
C GLN A 85 0.45 -16.27 -8.30
N LEU A 86 -0.09 -15.07 -8.55
CA LEU A 86 0.11 -14.36 -9.82
C LEU A 86 1.58 -13.99 -10.04
N LEU A 87 2.24 -13.46 -9.00
CA LEU A 87 3.67 -13.12 -9.08
C LEU A 87 4.53 -14.37 -9.29
N ASP A 88 4.25 -15.45 -8.55
CA ASP A 88 4.97 -16.72 -8.64
C ASP A 88 4.82 -17.40 -10.02
N GLN A 89 3.65 -17.28 -10.65
CA GLN A 89 3.44 -17.79 -12.01
C GLN A 89 4.26 -17.01 -13.04
N LYS A 90 4.34 -15.68 -12.91
CA LYS A 90 5.11 -14.84 -13.85
C LYS A 90 6.62 -14.92 -13.61
N TRP A 91 7.04 -14.94 -12.35
CA TRP A 91 8.45 -14.99 -11.93
C TRP A 91 8.72 -16.23 -11.06
N PRO A 92 8.72 -17.45 -11.63
CA PRO A 92 8.89 -18.69 -10.88
C PRO A 92 10.26 -18.79 -10.18
N ALA A 93 11.26 -18.01 -10.62
CA ALA A 93 12.54 -17.89 -9.95
C ALA A 93 12.41 -17.33 -8.51
N ALA A 94 11.35 -16.58 -8.21
CA ALA A 94 11.07 -16.05 -6.88
C ALA A 94 11.00 -17.13 -5.78
N LYS A 95 10.64 -18.38 -6.14
CA LYS A 95 10.64 -19.52 -5.21
C LYS A 95 12.03 -19.90 -4.68
N LYS A 96 13.09 -19.49 -5.37
CA LYS A 96 14.48 -19.81 -5.00
C LYS A 96 15.08 -18.80 -4.04
N ILE A 97 14.42 -17.65 -3.84
CA ILE A 97 14.87 -16.60 -2.92
C ILE A 97 14.79 -17.15 -1.50
N LEU A 98 15.84 -16.92 -0.71
CA LEU A 98 15.89 -17.33 0.68
C LEU A 98 14.77 -16.64 1.47
N ASP A 99 13.80 -17.42 1.94
CA ASP A 99 12.82 -16.95 2.91
C ASP A 99 13.46 -16.96 4.29
N MET A 100 13.66 -15.76 4.86
CA MET A 100 14.24 -15.56 6.18
C MET A 100 13.37 -16.15 7.28
N GLY A 101 12.09 -16.41 7.00
CA GLY A 101 11.16 -17.02 7.95
C GLY A 101 10.95 -16.15 9.19
N PHE A 102 11.16 -14.83 9.10
CA PHE A 102 10.93 -13.86 10.17
C PHE A 102 9.51 -14.07 10.71
N SER A 103 9.45 -14.85 11.78
CA SER A 103 8.24 -15.07 12.54
C SER A 103 8.06 -13.90 13.49
N ASP A 104 6.88 -13.76 14.06
CA ASP A 104 6.62 -12.83 15.17
C ASP A 104 7.51 -13.13 16.41
N LYS A 105 8.35 -14.17 16.36
CA LYS A 105 9.31 -14.61 17.40
C LYS A 105 10.78 -14.32 17.08
N GLY A 106 11.11 -13.72 15.93
CA GLY A 106 12.44 -13.12 15.68
C GLY A 106 13.64 -14.07 15.48
N GLU A 107 13.44 -15.39 15.41
CA GLU A 107 14.53 -16.35 15.14
C GLU A 107 14.86 -16.37 13.64
N VAL A 108 15.76 -15.49 13.21
CA VAL A 108 16.27 -15.45 11.85
C VAL A 108 17.64 -16.11 11.83
N ASN A 109 17.81 -17.10 10.96
CA ASN A 109 19.13 -17.64 10.64
C ASN A 109 19.88 -16.60 9.78
N LEU A 110 20.47 -15.62 10.47
CA LEU A 110 21.14 -14.50 9.82
C LEU A 110 22.37 -14.97 9.05
N GLU A 111 23.04 -16.03 9.51
CA GLU A 111 24.19 -16.63 8.85
C GLU A 111 23.86 -17.04 7.40
N SER A 112 22.68 -17.61 7.19
CA SER A 112 22.20 -17.99 5.85
C SER A 112 21.89 -16.77 4.99
N VAL A 113 21.36 -15.70 5.57
CA VAL A 113 21.12 -14.42 4.88
C VAL A 113 22.43 -13.76 4.46
N ILE A 114 23.46 -13.84 5.31
CA ILE A 114 24.79 -13.28 5.04
C ILE A 114 25.52 -14.07 3.95
N ALA A 115 25.32 -15.39 3.90
CA ALA A 115 25.88 -16.25 2.85
C ALA A 115 25.40 -15.84 1.45
N GLU A 116 24.22 -15.21 1.36
CA GLU A 116 23.71 -14.58 0.14
C GLU A 116 24.42 -13.26 -0.22
N ARG A 117 25.46 -12.82 0.51
CA ARG A 117 26.27 -11.63 0.22
C ARG A 117 25.43 -10.40 -0.18
N PRO A 118 24.48 -9.97 0.66
CA PRO A 118 23.64 -8.82 0.36
C PRO A 118 24.47 -7.52 0.37
N ASP A 119 24.09 -6.55 -0.45
CA ASP A 119 24.69 -5.21 -0.52
C ASP A 119 23.74 -4.09 -0.08
N LEU A 120 22.48 -4.42 0.22
CA LEU A 120 21.48 -3.53 0.81
C LEU A 120 20.42 -4.33 1.56
N MET A 121 19.93 -3.82 2.69
CA MET A 121 18.67 -4.25 3.28
C MET A 121 17.66 -3.11 3.20
N VAL A 122 16.50 -3.37 2.58
CA VAL A 122 15.34 -2.48 2.60
C VAL A 122 14.40 -2.95 3.69
N ALA A 123 14.02 -2.04 4.59
CA ALA A 123 13.14 -2.36 5.71
C ALA A 123 12.04 -1.33 5.92
N GLN A 124 10.89 -1.79 6.40
CA GLN A 124 9.80 -0.90 6.79
C GLN A 124 10.16 -0.17 8.09
N LEU A 125 9.93 1.14 8.16
CA LEU A 125 10.26 1.98 9.32
C LEU A 125 9.62 1.45 10.61
N ARG A 126 8.38 0.95 10.53
CA ARG A 126 7.67 0.31 11.65
C ARG A 126 8.42 -0.89 12.25
N ALA A 127 9.31 -1.54 11.49
CA ALA A 127 10.09 -2.68 11.95
C ALA A 127 11.38 -2.28 12.68
N LYS A 128 11.78 -1.00 12.61
CA LYS A 128 13.02 -0.50 13.22
C LYS A 128 13.17 -0.86 14.72
N PRO A 129 12.14 -0.73 15.59
CA PRO A 129 12.27 -1.13 16.99
C PRO A 129 12.61 -2.62 17.14
N SER A 130 11.86 -3.50 16.47
CA SER A 130 12.10 -4.95 16.53
C SER A 130 13.45 -5.35 15.95
N LEU A 131 13.88 -4.74 14.84
CA LEU A 131 15.21 -4.99 14.25
C LEU A 131 16.35 -4.51 15.17
N THR A 132 16.11 -3.46 15.96
CA THR A 132 17.05 -2.97 16.96
C THR A 132 17.15 -3.94 18.14
N GLU A 133 16.01 -4.31 18.71
CA GLU A 133 15.92 -5.21 19.88
C GLU A 133 16.50 -6.60 19.60
N THR A 134 16.29 -7.12 18.39
CA THR A 134 16.84 -8.42 17.96
C THR A 134 18.31 -8.37 17.53
N GLY A 135 18.93 -7.18 17.53
CA GLY A 135 20.33 -6.99 17.14
C GLY A 135 20.62 -7.11 15.64
N VAL A 136 19.59 -7.18 14.79
CA VAL A 136 19.75 -7.30 13.34
C VAL A 136 20.47 -6.08 12.75
N LEU A 137 20.14 -4.87 13.22
CA LEU A 137 20.78 -3.64 12.72
C LEU A 137 22.28 -3.59 13.04
N GLU A 138 22.68 -3.99 14.25
CA GLU A 138 24.09 -4.04 14.65
C GLU A 138 24.87 -5.07 13.82
N LYS A 139 24.27 -6.23 13.54
CA LYS A 139 24.90 -7.26 12.69
C LYS A 139 25.07 -6.78 11.24
N MET A 140 24.05 -6.12 10.65
CA MET A 140 24.15 -5.55 9.30
C MET A 140 25.28 -4.51 9.22
N LYS A 141 25.36 -3.63 10.23
CA LYS A 141 26.43 -2.63 10.34
C LYS A 141 27.81 -3.27 10.43
N ALA A 142 27.99 -4.29 11.27
CA ALA A 142 29.26 -5.00 11.41
C ALA A 142 29.74 -5.65 10.10
N LEU A 143 28.80 -5.98 9.20
CA LEU A 143 29.05 -6.60 7.90
C LEU A 143 29.13 -5.57 6.76
N ASN A 144 29.05 -4.27 7.06
CA ASN A 144 28.99 -3.19 6.08
C ASN A 144 27.82 -3.31 5.08
N VAL A 145 26.71 -3.91 5.51
CA VAL A 145 25.47 -3.95 4.72
C VAL A 145 24.60 -2.75 5.15
N PRO A 146 24.40 -1.74 4.29
CA PRO A 146 23.56 -0.60 4.62
C PRO A 146 22.10 -1.05 4.80
N VAL A 147 21.42 -0.46 5.79
CA VAL A 147 19.98 -0.62 6.00
C VAL A 147 19.30 0.68 5.60
N LEU A 148 18.34 0.60 4.67
CA LEU A 148 17.54 1.72 4.18
C LEU A 148 16.10 1.54 4.65
N PHE A 149 15.60 2.51 5.41
CA PHE A 149 14.20 2.51 5.84
C PHE A 149 13.30 3.20 4.83
N ILE A 150 12.19 2.51 4.50
CA ILE A 150 11.05 3.06 3.76
C ILE A 150 9.81 3.01 4.65
N ASP A 151 8.81 3.82 4.36
CA ASP A 151 7.54 3.78 5.08
C ASP A 151 6.34 3.89 4.16
N THR A 152 5.45 2.91 4.29
CA THR A 152 4.14 2.89 3.63
C THR A 152 2.98 2.76 4.63
N MET A 153 3.23 2.85 5.95
CA MET A 153 2.24 2.57 7.00
C MET A 153 2.16 3.61 8.11
N LEU A 154 3.27 4.13 8.61
CA LEU A 154 3.24 5.08 9.73
C LEU A 154 2.71 6.45 9.27
N LYS A 155 3.18 6.92 8.12
CA LYS A 155 2.72 8.11 7.42
C LYS A 155 2.41 7.78 5.97
N PRO A 156 1.36 6.96 5.72
CA PRO A 156 1.20 6.25 4.45
C PRO A 156 1.00 7.17 3.25
N VAL A 157 0.49 8.39 3.43
CA VAL A 157 0.30 9.35 2.33
C VAL A 157 1.53 10.22 2.10
N GLU A 158 2.19 10.64 3.18
CA GLU A 158 3.40 11.47 3.10
C GLU A 158 4.60 10.66 2.61
N ASP A 159 4.80 9.45 3.14
CA ASP A 159 6.05 8.73 2.98
C ASP A 159 6.00 7.64 1.89
N THR A 160 4.83 7.25 1.38
CA THR A 160 4.76 6.30 0.25
C THR A 160 5.43 6.86 -1.01
N PRO A 161 5.09 8.07 -1.50
CA PRO A 161 5.77 8.65 -2.66
C PRO A 161 7.26 8.91 -2.41
N LYS A 162 7.63 9.33 -1.19
CA LYS A 162 9.04 9.51 -0.81
C LYS A 162 9.81 8.18 -0.82
N SER A 163 9.19 7.11 -0.33
CA SER A 163 9.79 5.78 -0.32
C SER A 163 10.03 5.25 -1.73
N VAL A 164 9.08 5.44 -2.65
CA VAL A 164 9.25 5.07 -4.06
C VAL A 164 10.32 5.92 -4.73
N THR A 165 10.37 7.23 -4.45
CA THR A 165 11.41 8.15 -4.94
C THR A 165 12.79 7.73 -4.46
N LEU A 166 12.93 7.49 -3.15
CA LEU A 166 14.16 7.05 -2.50
C LEU A 166 14.67 5.73 -3.09
N LEU A 167 13.79 4.74 -3.26
CA LEU A 167 14.15 3.49 -3.92
C LEU A 167 14.52 3.71 -5.40
N GLY A 168 13.87 4.66 -6.08
CA GLY A 168 14.23 5.08 -7.44
C GLY A 168 15.69 5.56 -7.52
N GLU A 169 16.08 6.50 -6.66
CA GLU A 169 17.46 7.00 -6.58
C GLU A 169 18.45 5.89 -6.23
N VAL A 170 18.12 5.10 -5.20
CA VAL A 170 18.97 4.00 -4.71
C VAL A 170 19.18 2.89 -5.73
N LEU A 171 18.22 2.67 -6.64
CA LEU A 171 18.25 1.56 -7.60
C LEU A 171 18.52 2.00 -9.04
N ASN A 172 18.84 3.28 -9.27
CA ASN A 172 19.00 3.86 -10.60
C ASN A 172 17.76 3.65 -11.48
N ARG A 173 16.61 4.03 -10.92
CA ARG A 173 15.23 3.92 -11.45
C ARG A 173 14.44 5.21 -11.19
N GLU A 174 15.12 6.35 -11.22
CA GLU A 174 14.52 7.66 -10.95
C GLU A 174 13.39 7.98 -11.94
N GLN A 175 13.53 7.57 -13.20
CA GLN A 175 12.50 7.80 -14.21
C GLN A 175 11.22 7.01 -13.88
N GLU A 176 11.35 5.74 -13.52
CA GLU A 176 10.22 4.90 -13.14
C GLU A 176 9.55 5.39 -11.86
N ALA A 177 10.35 5.78 -10.87
CA ALA A 177 9.87 6.35 -9.61
C ALA A 177 9.13 7.67 -9.84
N LYS A 178 9.70 8.58 -10.63
CA LYS A 178 9.07 9.87 -10.96
C LYS A 178 7.74 9.67 -11.69
N ALA A 179 7.71 8.77 -12.68
CA ALA A 179 6.48 8.51 -13.44
C ALA A 179 5.34 8.04 -12.54
N TYR A 180 5.62 7.17 -11.57
CA TYR A 180 4.62 6.70 -10.61
C TYR A 180 4.22 7.77 -9.59
N THR A 181 5.20 8.50 -9.05
CA THR A 181 4.95 9.50 -8.00
C THR A 181 4.24 10.74 -8.52
N ASP A 182 4.50 11.15 -9.77
CA ASP A 182 3.71 12.19 -10.46
C ASP A 182 2.24 11.76 -10.59
N PHE A 183 2.00 10.51 -11.01
CA PHE A 183 0.65 9.93 -11.09
C PHE A 183 -0.04 9.89 -9.73
N TYR A 184 0.67 9.40 -8.70
CA TYR A 184 0.16 9.38 -7.33
C TYR A 184 -0.27 10.78 -6.87
N GLN A 185 0.62 11.76 -7.04
CA GLN A 185 0.38 13.14 -6.59
C GLN A 185 -0.77 13.79 -7.33
N GLN A 186 -0.89 13.55 -8.64
CA GLN A 186 -2.01 14.04 -9.45
C GLN A 186 -3.35 13.52 -8.93
N HIS A 187 -3.46 12.21 -8.71
CA HIS A 187 -4.67 11.59 -8.19
C HIS A 187 -4.99 12.10 -6.78
N TYR A 188 -3.98 12.18 -5.90
CA TYR A 188 -4.20 12.63 -4.53
C TYR A 188 -4.64 14.09 -4.44
N GLN A 189 -4.03 14.98 -5.23
CA GLN A 189 -4.41 16.39 -5.28
C GLN A 189 -5.86 16.56 -5.78
N ALA A 190 -6.27 15.78 -6.78
CA ALA A 190 -7.64 15.80 -7.29
C ALA A 190 -8.68 15.37 -6.23
N LEU A 191 -8.31 14.45 -5.33
CA LEU A 191 -9.15 14.09 -4.18
C LEU A 191 -9.29 15.28 -3.21
N LEU A 192 -8.15 15.85 -2.79
CA LEU A 192 -8.13 16.96 -1.84
C LEU A 192 -8.93 18.17 -2.33
N ASP A 193 -8.79 18.52 -3.61
CA ASP A 193 -9.47 19.68 -4.19
C ASP A 193 -11.00 19.56 -4.15
N LYS A 194 -11.53 18.34 -4.21
CA LYS A 194 -12.97 18.07 -4.17
C LYS A 194 -13.54 18.01 -2.75
N VAL A 195 -12.74 17.68 -1.74
CA VAL A 195 -13.22 17.49 -0.34
C VAL A 195 -12.87 18.64 0.59
N LYS A 196 -11.95 19.53 0.20
CA LYS A 196 -11.46 20.62 1.07
C LYS A 196 -12.57 21.49 1.66
N SER A 197 -13.61 21.81 0.88
CA SER A 197 -14.71 22.69 1.30
C SER A 197 -15.91 21.98 1.92
N VAL A 198 -15.93 20.64 1.95
CA VAL A 198 -17.06 19.89 2.52
C VAL A 198 -17.07 20.08 4.02
N GLU A 199 -18.17 20.55 4.60
CA GLU A 199 -18.38 20.62 6.05
C GLU A 199 -19.83 20.24 6.42
N PRO A 200 -20.06 19.59 7.58
CA PRO A 200 -19.06 19.06 8.50
C PRO A 200 -18.30 17.86 7.90
N LYS A 201 -17.03 17.66 8.28
CA LYS A 201 -16.28 16.44 7.91
C LYS A 201 -16.95 15.17 8.42
N PRO A 202 -17.24 14.16 7.57
CA PRO A 202 -17.86 12.91 7.98
C PRO A 202 -17.05 12.16 9.03
N LEU A 203 -17.75 11.58 10.01
CA LEU A 203 -17.17 10.70 11.02
C LEU A 203 -17.17 9.25 10.51
N VAL A 204 -15.99 8.64 10.50
CA VAL A 204 -15.76 7.30 9.93
C VAL A 204 -15.26 6.36 11.01
N PHE A 205 -15.81 5.16 11.03
CA PHE A 205 -15.20 4.02 11.70
C PHE A 205 -14.66 3.04 10.66
N ILE A 206 -13.36 2.74 10.73
CA ILE A 206 -12.74 1.71 9.91
C ILE A 206 -12.29 0.54 10.78
N GLU A 207 -12.98 -0.59 10.67
CA GLU A 207 -12.63 -1.82 11.37
C GLU A 207 -11.59 -2.60 10.55
N ALA A 208 -10.38 -2.68 11.09
CA ALA A 208 -9.28 -3.39 10.48
C ALA A 208 -9.40 -4.90 10.75
N LYS A 209 -9.31 -5.72 9.69
CA LYS A 209 -9.37 -7.20 9.79
C LYS A 209 -10.69 -7.70 10.42
N ALA A 210 -11.79 -6.99 10.20
CA ALA A 210 -13.11 -7.37 10.70
C ALA A 210 -13.45 -8.81 10.32
N GLY A 211 -13.86 -9.61 11.30
CA GLY A 211 -14.21 -11.02 11.09
C GLY A 211 -13.04 -11.99 11.00
N LEU A 212 -11.76 -11.55 11.01
CA LEU A 212 -10.61 -12.46 10.97
C LEU A 212 -10.58 -13.43 12.16
N GLY A 213 -10.95 -12.94 13.35
CA GLY A 213 -11.08 -13.72 14.57
C GLY A 213 -12.44 -14.41 14.75
N GLY A 214 -13.31 -14.38 13.74
CA GLY A 214 -14.73 -14.74 13.84
C GLY A 214 -15.64 -13.52 13.90
N LEU A 215 -16.95 -13.74 13.72
CA LEU A 215 -17.94 -12.65 13.67
C LEU A 215 -18.11 -11.92 15.00
N ASP A 216 -17.85 -12.59 16.13
CA ASP A 216 -17.94 -11.99 17.46
C ASP A 216 -16.72 -11.11 17.80
N ALA A 217 -15.60 -11.28 17.08
CA ALA A 217 -14.42 -10.44 17.27
C ALA A 217 -14.70 -9.04 16.74
N CYS A 218 -14.57 -8.03 17.60
CA CYS A 218 -14.76 -6.61 17.29
C CYS A 218 -13.99 -5.78 18.34
N CYS A 219 -13.50 -4.58 18.05
CA CYS A 219 -13.48 -3.87 16.77
C CYS A 219 -12.08 -3.27 16.59
N PHE A 220 -11.12 -4.10 16.19
CA PHE A 220 -9.74 -3.68 15.99
C PHE A 220 -9.68 -2.56 14.95
N THR A 221 -9.01 -1.45 15.25
CA THR A 221 -8.88 -0.29 14.37
C THR A 221 -7.51 0.36 14.51
N HIS A 222 -7.23 1.31 13.62
CA HIS A 222 -6.01 2.10 13.63
C HIS A 222 -6.32 3.56 14.02
N ALA A 223 -5.40 4.16 14.76
CA ALA A 223 -5.38 5.60 15.03
C ALA A 223 -4.73 6.34 13.85
N HIS A 224 -3.75 7.20 14.10
CA HIS A 224 -3.06 8.01 13.09
C HIS A 224 -2.08 7.24 12.17
N VAL A 225 -2.28 5.94 11.95
CA VAL A 225 -1.44 5.11 11.09
C VAL A 225 -2.30 4.23 10.18
N GLY A 226 -1.72 3.71 9.10
CA GLY A 226 -2.38 2.84 8.14
C GLY A 226 -3.77 3.35 7.76
N TRP A 227 -4.80 2.53 7.95
CA TRP A 227 -6.19 2.91 7.64
C TRP A 227 -6.69 4.21 8.27
N GLY A 228 -6.36 4.49 9.53
CA GLY A 228 -6.85 5.72 10.16
C GLY A 228 -6.17 6.97 9.59
N ALA A 229 -4.87 6.89 9.29
CA ALA A 229 -4.17 7.95 8.55
C ALA A 229 -4.72 8.14 7.13
N LEU A 230 -5.10 7.05 6.43
CA LEU A 230 -5.71 7.15 5.10
C LEU A 230 -7.12 7.79 5.15
N VAL A 231 -7.91 7.51 6.19
CA VAL A 231 -9.21 8.18 6.43
C VAL A 231 -9.03 9.67 6.69
N GLU A 232 -8.05 10.04 7.52
CA GLU A 232 -7.73 11.45 7.80
C GLU A 232 -7.22 12.17 6.54
N ALA A 233 -6.42 11.49 5.72
CA ALA A 233 -5.85 12.05 4.51
C ALA A 233 -6.86 12.36 3.40
N VAL A 234 -8.06 11.76 3.44
CA VAL A 234 -9.20 12.16 2.58
C VAL A 234 -10.09 13.21 3.25
N GLY A 235 -9.61 13.85 4.31
CA GLY A 235 -10.28 14.94 5.02
C GLY A 235 -11.42 14.51 5.95
N ALA A 236 -11.57 13.21 6.23
CA ALA A 236 -12.60 12.70 7.12
C ALA A 236 -12.10 12.60 8.57
N ARG A 237 -13.02 12.48 9.54
CA ARG A 237 -12.69 12.27 10.94
C ARG A 237 -12.67 10.78 11.26
N ASN A 238 -11.55 10.27 11.78
CA ASN A 238 -11.45 8.86 12.21
C ASN A 238 -11.81 8.70 13.69
N ILE A 239 -12.72 7.78 14.00
CA ILE A 239 -13.02 7.40 15.40
C ILE A 239 -11.80 6.80 16.10
N GLY A 240 -11.01 5.96 15.41
CA GLY A 240 -9.82 5.32 15.98
C GLY A 240 -8.83 6.34 16.54
N SER A 241 -8.52 7.35 15.74
CA SER A 241 -7.65 8.48 16.09
C SER A 241 -8.15 9.32 17.26
N SER A 242 -9.47 9.36 17.48
CA SER A 242 -10.06 10.16 18.56
C SER A 242 -10.04 9.45 19.91
N LEU A 243 -9.86 8.12 19.94
CA LEU A 243 -10.06 7.30 21.14
C LEU A 243 -8.86 6.47 21.55
N LEU A 244 -8.06 5.99 20.59
CA LEU A 244 -6.95 5.11 20.91
C LEU A 244 -5.74 5.90 21.44
N PRO A 245 -5.11 5.47 22.54
CA PRO A 245 -3.90 6.10 23.07
C PRO A 245 -2.64 5.72 22.28
N GLY A 246 -2.71 4.66 21.47
CA GLY A 246 -1.60 4.16 20.66
C GLY A 246 -2.00 3.99 19.20
N ALA A 247 -1.06 3.48 18.39
CA ALA A 247 -1.23 3.37 16.94
C ALA A 247 -2.41 2.48 16.52
N THR A 248 -2.72 1.44 17.30
CA THR A 248 -3.80 0.48 17.02
C THR A 248 -4.41 -0.03 18.31
N GLY A 249 -5.66 -0.50 18.25
CA GLY A 249 -6.32 -1.14 19.38
C GLY A 249 -7.79 -1.43 19.09
N ASP A 250 -8.46 -2.03 20.06
CA ASP A 250 -9.89 -2.34 19.97
C ASP A 250 -10.74 -1.22 20.56
N ILE A 251 -11.85 -0.91 19.87
CA ILE A 251 -12.90 -0.04 20.39
C ILE A 251 -14.16 -0.89 20.53
N SER A 252 -14.80 -0.86 21.71
CA SER A 252 -16.04 -1.61 21.95
C SER A 252 -17.14 -1.19 20.95
N LEU A 253 -17.95 -2.14 20.49
CA LEU A 253 -19.03 -1.87 19.54
C LEU A 253 -20.06 -0.88 20.12
N GLU A 254 -20.36 -0.94 21.42
CA GLU A 254 -21.26 -0.01 22.11
C GLU A 254 -20.77 1.43 21.98
N LYS A 255 -19.45 1.64 22.09
CA LYS A 255 -18.84 2.96 21.90
C LYS A 255 -19.01 3.42 20.45
N VAL A 256 -18.78 2.54 19.47
CA VAL A 256 -19.00 2.86 18.04
C VAL A 256 -20.47 3.23 17.77
N ILE A 257 -21.42 2.47 18.32
CA ILE A 257 -22.86 2.76 18.24
C ILE A 257 -23.17 4.14 18.83
N SER A 258 -22.63 4.45 20.01
CA SER A 258 -22.86 5.73 20.70
C SER A 258 -22.34 6.95 19.92
N LEU A 259 -21.24 6.78 19.18
CA LEU A 259 -20.62 7.83 18.39
C LEU A 259 -21.31 8.09 17.05
N LYS A 260 -22.19 7.17 16.61
CA LYS A 260 -23.00 7.31 15.38
C LYS A 260 -22.16 7.73 14.15
N PRO A 261 -21.21 6.90 13.70
CA PRO A 261 -20.42 7.23 12.51
C PRO A 261 -21.33 7.40 11.28
N ASP A 262 -20.97 8.34 10.40
CA ASP A 262 -21.61 8.55 9.10
C ASP A 262 -21.28 7.42 8.11
N VAL A 263 -20.14 6.77 8.32
CA VAL A 263 -19.61 5.69 7.47
C VAL A 263 -18.98 4.60 8.32
N TYR A 264 -19.33 3.34 8.05
CA TYR A 264 -18.65 2.18 8.62
C TYR A 264 -17.94 1.42 7.50
N ILE A 265 -16.65 1.19 7.65
CA ILE A 265 -15.82 0.49 6.66
C ILE A 265 -15.17 -0.70 7.33
N VAL A 266 -15.28 -1.89 6.74
CA VAL A 266 -14.49 -3.05 7.14
C VAL A 266 -13.35 -3.28 6.16
N SER A 267 -12.18 -3.67 6.63
CA SER A 267 -11.11 -4.12 5.73
C SER A 267 -10.94 -5.63 5.79
N GLY A 268 -10.77 -6.25 4.63
CA GLY A 268 -10.71 -7.71 4.50
C GLY A 268 -9.76 -8.19 3.40
N SER A 269 -9.39 -9.47 3.48
CA SER A 269 -8.55 -10.18 2.52
C SER A 269 -8.89 -11.67 2.56
N GLN A 270 -8.29 -12.45 1.66
CA GLN A 270 -8.45 -13.90 1.55
C GLN A 270 -7.53 -14.65 2.54
N TRP A 271 -7.49 -14.25 3.81
CA TRP A 271 -6.62 -14.86 4.81
C TRP A 271 -6.96 -16.33 5.05
N ALA A 272 -5.92 -17.18 5.10
CA ALA A 272 -6.04 -18.58 5.48
C ALA A 272 -6.15 -18.71 7.01
N SER A 273 -7.38 -18.69 7.53
CA SER A 273 -7.69 -18.97 8.94
C SER A 273 -9.02 -19.71 9.05
N LYS A 274 -9.08 -20.68 9.99
CA LYS A 274 -10.29 -21.49 10.22
C LYS A 274 -11.49 -20.67 10.71
N ASN A 275 -11.23 -19.54 11.36
CA ASN A 275 -12.26 -18.67 11.92
C ASN A 275 -12.52 -17.43 11.04
N ASN A 276 -11.89 -17.34 9.86
CA ASN A 276 -12.01 -16.15 9.03
C ASN A 276 -13.43 -15.99 8.47
N ALA A 277 -14.11 -14.94 8.90
CA ALA A 277 -15.38 -14.47 8.38
C ALA A 277 -15.27 -13.07 7.75
N ALA A 278 -14.04 -12.58 7.49
CA ALA A 278 -13.82 -11.31 6.83
C ALA A 278 -14.41 -11.30 5.42
N VAL A 279 -14.82 -10.11 4.97
CA VAL A 279 -15.22 -9.91 3.58
C VAL A 279 -13.99 -10.11 2.69
N PRO A 280 -13.99 -11.07 1.74
CA PRO A 280 -12.83 -11.31 0.89
C PRO A 280 -12.70 -10.17 -0.10
N PHE A 281 -11.47 -9.74 -0.37
CA PHE A 281 -11.12 -8.77 -1.42
C PHE A 281 -9.77 -9.14 -2.02
N GLY A 282 -9.49 -8.62 -3.21
CA GLY A 282 -8.28 -8.90 -3.99
C GLY A 282 -8.54 -9.74 -5.23
N TYR A 283 -7.47 -10.26 -5.82
CA TYR A 283 -7.55 -11.08 -7.04
C TYR A 283 -8.41 -12.34 -6.85
N ASN A 284 -9.08 -12.73 -7.93
CA ASN A 284 -9.95 -13.91 -8.02
C ASN A 284 -11.16 -13.90 -7.07
N VAL A 285 -11.42 -12.78 -6.39
CA VAL A 285 -12.64 -12.59 -5.60
C VAL A 285 -13.77 -12.13 -6.51
N THR A 286 -14.94 -12.75 -6.35
CA THR A 286 -16.18 -12.41 -7.05
C THR A 286 -17.11 -11.56 -6.18
N GLN A 287 -17.95 -10.74 -6.82
CA GLN A 287 -18.97 -9.96 -6.10
C GLN A 287 -19.94 -10.84 -5.30
N THR A 288 -20.24 -12.05 -5.79
CA THR A 288 -21.09 -13.01 -5.07
C THR A 288 -20.47 -13.41 -3.72
N GLN A 289 -19.17 -13.67 -3.66
CA GLN A 289 -18.47 -13.98 -2.41
C GLN A 289 -18.46 -12.78 -1.45
N VAL A 290 -18.23 -11.57 -1.98
CA VAL A 290 -18.28 -10.31 -1.23
C VAL A 290 -19.67 -10.11 -0.61
N ASN A 291 -20.73 -10.23 -1.41
CA ASN A 291 -22.11 -10.06 -0.95
C ASN A 291 -22.48 -11.08 0.13
N ALA A 292 -22.13 -12.36 -0.07
CA ALA A 292 -22.39 -13.41 0.91
C ALA A 292 -21.66 -13.16 2.24
N ALA A 293 -20.43 -12.64 2.20
CA ALA A 293 -19.69 -12.29 3.40
C ALA A 293 -20.29 -11.06 4.12
N PHE A 294 -20.76 -10.05 3.38
CA PHE A 294 -21.48 -8.93 3.99
C PHE A 294 -22.78 -9.35 4.67
N THR A 295 -23.54 -10.28 4.10
CA THR A 295 -24.75 -10.81 4.74
C THR A 295 -24.42 -11.40 6.12
N LYS A 296 -23.33 -12.16 6.23
CA LYS A 296 -22.84 -12.69 7.51
C LYS A 296 -22.32 -11.59 8.45
N MET A 297 -21.61 -10.60 7.90
CA MET A 297 -21.08 -9.48 8.69
C MET A 297 -22.20 -8.64 9.31
N LYS A 298 -23.31 -8.44 8.58
CA LYS A 298 -24.49 -7.72 9.08
C LYS A 298 -25.25 -8.47 10.18
N SER A 299 -25.09 -9.79 10.30
CA SER A 299 -25.71 -10.57 11.37
C SER A 299 -24.95 -10.53 12.68
N ARG A 300 -23.85 -9.75 12.78
CA ARG A 300 -23.12 -9.57 14.03
C ARG A 300 -24.00 -8.93 15.09
N PRO A 301 -23.98 -9.41 16.34
CA PRO A 301 -24.72 -8.77 17.43
C PRO A 301 -24.42 -7.26 17.51
N GLY A 302 -25.45 -6.43 17.61
CA GLY A 302 -25.34 -4.97 17.69
C GLY A 302 -25.14 -4.24 16.36
N PHE A 303 -24.83 -4.92 15.25
CA PHE A 303 -24.66 -4.25 13.95
C PHE A 303 -25.94 -3.58 13.44
N SER A 304 -27.13 -4.11 13.80
CA SER A 304 -28.42 -3.47 13.50
C SER A 304 -28.56 -2.08 14.14
N GLU A 305 -27.82 -1.80 15.21
CA GLU A 305 -27.89 -0.53 15.94
C GLU A 305 -26.89 0.52 15.42
N VAL A 306 -25.94 0.11 14.60
CA VAL A 306 -24.98 1.03 13.97
C VAL A 306 -25.70 1.86 12.91
N SER A 307 -25.78 3.17 13.14
CA SER A 307 -26.48 4.11 12.24
C SER A 307 -26.00 4.05 10.78
N ALA A 308 -24.69 4.01 10.53
CA ALA A 308 -24.13 3.82 9.19
C ALA A 308 -24.67 2.57 8.49
N ILE A 309 -24.85 1.45 9.20
CA ILE A 309 -25.37 0.21 8.62
C ILE A 309 -26.84 0.37 8.24
N ARG A 310 -27.66 0.95 9.12
CA ARG A 310 -29.08 1.27 8.84
C ARG A 310 -29.24 2.21 7.65
N ASN A 311 -28.32 3.17 7.51
CA ASN A 311 -28.34 4.18 6.45
C ASN A 311 -27.65 3.71 5.16
N GLN A 312 -27.34 2.41 5.02
CA GLN A 312 -26.66 1.84 3.84
C GLN A 312 -25.30 2.48 3.54
N ARG A 313 -24.62 2.98 4.58
CA ARG A 313 -23.26 3.55 4.58
C ARG A 313 -22.25 2.54 5.13
N PHE A 314 -22.44 1.27 4.78
CA PHE A 314 -21.57 0.16 5.17
C PHE A 314 -20.79 -0.34 3.98
N TYR A 315 -19.46 -0.27 4.06
CA TYR A 315 -18.56 -0.57 2.96
C TYR A 315 -17.46 -1.54 3.39
N GLY A 316 -16.80 -2.13 2.40
CA GLY A 316 -15.66 -3.01 2.61
C GLY A 316 -14.57 -2.71 1.61
N ILE A 317 -13.32 -2.88 2.04
CA ILE A 317 -12.13 -2.53 1.26
C ILE A 317 -11.01 -3.56 1.45
N TYR A 318 -10.22 -3.75 0.41
CA TYR A 318 -9.06 -4.64 0.40
C TYR A 318 -8.02 -4.22 1.42
N HIS A 319 -7.75 -5.09 2.39
CA HIS A 319 -7.02 -4.75 3.60
C HIS A 319 -5.62 -4.23 3.36
N ASN A 320 -4.90 -4.79 2.38
CA ASN A 320 -3.47 -4.53 2.26
C ASN A 320 -3.14 -3.07 1.92
N PHE A 321 -4.09 -2.29 1.39
CA PHE A 321 -3.89 -0.85 1.11
C PHE A 321 -3.45 -0.01 2.31
N TYR A 322 -3.64 -0.47 3.56
CA TYR A 322 -3.13 0.23 4.75
C TYR A 322 -1.59 0.37 4.79
N ASN A 323 -0.88 -0.53 4.11
CA ASN A 323 0.57 -0.60 4.04
C ASN A 323 0.99 -1.10 2.65
N HIS A 324 0.74 -0.28 1.63
CA HIS A 324 0.92 -0.65 0.23
C HIS A 324 1.47 0.53 -0.58
N PRO A 325 2.41 0.30 -1.51
CA PRO A 325 2.87 1.36 -2.40
C PRO A 325 1.77 1.93 -3.31
N TYR A 326 0.64 1.23 -3.47
CA TYR A 326 -0.47 1.61 -4.37
C TYR A 326 -1.67 2.13 -3.58
N ASN A 327 -1.44 2.62 -2.36
CA ASN A 327 -2.50 3.05 -1.45
C ASN A 327 -3.34 4.23 -1.97
N ILE A 328 -2.93 4.89 -3.06
CA ILE A 328 -3.76 5.88 -3.77
C ILE A 328 -5.10 5.29 -4.21
N VAL A 329 -5.13 4.01 -4.62
CA VAL A 329 -6.38 3.30 -4.93
C VAL A 329 -7.26 3.17 -3.68
N GLY A 330 -6.64 2.89 -2.53
CA GLY A 330 -7.33 2.86 -1.24
C GLY A 330 -7.91 4.22 -0.86
N LEU A 331 -7.14 5.30 -1.03
CA LEU A 331 -7.59 6.68 -0.81
C LEU A 331 -8.78 7.03 -1.70
N GLU A 332 -8.75 6.65 -2.98
CA GLU A 332 -9.85 6.89 -3.90
C GLU A 332 -11.13 6.11 -3.52
N TYR A 333 -11.01 4.85 -3.08
CA TYR A 333 -12.17 4.12 -2.56
C TYR A 333 -12.72 4.75 -1.29
N LEU A 334 -11.86 5.16 -0.35
CA LEU A 334 -12.29 5.88 0.85
C LEU A 334 -13.02 7.18 0.47
N ALA A 335 -12.45 7.97 -0.43
CA ALA A 335 -13.05 9.21 -0.90
C ALA A 335 -14.42 8.97 -1.57
N LYS A 336 -14.53 7.94 -2.43
CA LYS A 336 -15.80 7.55 -3.08
C LYS A 336 -16.86 7.14 -2.05
N PHE A 337 -16.49 6.33 -1.07
CA PHE A 337 -17.42 5.86 -0.05
C PHE A 337 -17.82 6.98 0.91
N ILE A 338 -16.88 7.82 1.33
CA ILE A 338 -17.14 8.86 2.32
C ILE A 338 -17.88 10.05 1.68
N TYR A 339 -17.54 10.42 0.44
CA TYR A 339 -18.05 11.60 -0.26
C TYR A 339 -18.70 11.26 -1.61
N PRO A 340 -19.77 10.43 -1.65
CA PRO A 340 -20.32 9.91 -2.90
C PRO A 340 -20.87 11.02 -3.83
N GLN A 341 -21.30 12.16 -3.27
CA GLN A 341 -21.79 13.30 -4.06
C GLN A 341 -20.65 14.03 -4.81
N GLN A 342 -19.45 14.06 -4.22
CA GLN A 342 -18.28 14.71 -4.82
C GLN A 342 -17.58 13.79 -5.84
N PHE A 343 -17.77 12.47 -5.70
CA PHE A 343 -17.10 11.44 -6.50
C PHE A 343 -18.07 10.44 -7.16
N PRO A 344 -19.12 10.89 -7.89
CA PRO A 344 -20.00 9.97 -8.61
C PRO A 344 -19.23 9.16 -9.66
N ASP A 345 -18.31 9.83 -10.37
CA ASP A 345 -17.56 9.28 -11.51
C ASP A 345 -16.14 8.81 -11.16
N LEU A 346 -15.79 8.71 -9.87
CA LEU A 346 -14.49 8.16 -9.48
C LEU A 346 -14.48 6.64 -9.67
N HIS A 347 -13.50 6.11 -10.39
CA HIS A 347 -13.34 4.68 -10.69
C HIS A 347 -11.99 4.17 -10.17
N PRO A 348 -11.87 3.84 -8.86
CA PRO A 348 -10.59 3.42 -8.29
C PRO A 348 -10.05 2.09 -8.85
N ASP A 349 -10.94 1.24 -9.36
CA ASP A 349 -10.62 0.03 -10.10
C ASP A 349 -9.88 0.34 -11.41
N GLN A 350 -10.25 1.42 -12.11
CA GLN A 350 -9.51 1.89 -13.27
C GLN A 350 -8.12 2.40 -12.87
N THR A 351 -8.01 3.16 -11.77
CA THR A 351 -6.70 3.60 -11.23
C THR A 351 -5.80 2.41 -10.91
N TRP A 352 -6.34 1.34 -10.33
CA TRP A 352 -5.58 0.09 -10.12
C TRP A 352 -5.08 -0.50 -11.44
N ASN A 353 -5.95 -0.63 -12.44
CA ASN A 353 -5.57 -1.17 -13.75
C ASN A 353 -4.53 -0.30 -14.47
N ASP A 354 -4.64 1.02 -14.35
CA ASP A 354 -3.67 1.98 -14.86
C ASP A 354 -2.31 1.77 -14.20
N ILE A 355 -2.28 1.55 -12.88
CA ILE A 355 -1.01 1.27 -12.17
C ILE A 355 -0.35 0.02 -12.73
N LEU A 356 -1.11 -1.08 -12.82
CA LEU A 356 -0.58 -2.35 -13.28
C LEU A 356 -0.07 -2.27 -14.72
N SER A 357 -0.82 -1.64 -15.61
CA SER A 357 -0.52 -1.59 -17.05
C SER A 357 0.57 -0.59 -17.42
N ARG A 358 0.68 0.54 -16.71
CA ARG A 358 1.60 1.63 -17.05
C ARG A 358 2.91 1.60 -16.26
N PHE A 359 2.85 1.14 -15.01
CA PHE A 359 3.98 1.26 -14.07
C PHE A 359 4.56 -0.08 -13.63
N THR A 360 3.98 -1.21 -14.01
CA THR A 360 4.48 -2.53 -13.63
C THR A 360 4.47 -3.50 -14.80
N ALA A 361 5.00 -4.70 -14.61
CA ALA A 361 4.65 -5.85 -15.44
C ALA A 361 3.87 -6.92 -14.65
N ILE A 362 3.24 -6.59 -13.52
CA ILE A 362 2.37 -7.53 -12.81
C ILE A 362 1.20 -7.88 -13.74
N PRO A 363 0.84 -9.17 -13.92
CA PRO A 363 -0.29 -9.54 -14.75
C PRO A 363 -1.55 -8.83 -14.27
N ALA A 364 -2.30 -8.23 -15.20
CA ALA A 364 -3.66 -7.82 -14.91
C ALA A 364 -4.48 -9.06 -14.50
N GLY A 365 -5.41 -8.87 -13.59
CA GLY A 365 -6.28 -9.92 -13.10
C GLY A 365 -7.61 -9.34 -12.66
N THR A 366 -8.62 -10.19 -12.57
CA THR A 366 -9.95 -9.81 -12.09
C THR A 366 -10.01 -9.95 -10.57
N GLY A 367 -10.85 -9.15 -9.94
CA GLY A 367 -11.04 -9.18 -8.50
C GLY A 367 -11.92 -8.03 -8.04
N VAL A 368 -12.37 -8.09 -6.78
CA VAL A 368 -13.07 -6.99 -6.12
C VAL A 368 -12.13 -6.39 -5.09
N LEU A 369 -11.81 -5.11 -5.22
CA LEU A 369 -10.92 -4.41 -4.30
C LEU A 369 -11.67 -3.62 -3.23
N ALA A 370 -12.92 -3.26 -3.47
CA ALA A 370 -13.81 -2.68 -2.49
C ALA A 370 -15.26 -2.80 -2.96
N SER A 371 -16.22 -2.74 -2.05
CA SER A 371 -17.65 -2.79 -2.38
C SER A 371 -18.49 -2.14 -1.28
N PRO A 372 -19.62 -1.49 -1.61
CA PRO A 372 -20.70 -1.30 -0.65
C PRO A 372 -21.25 -2.67 -0.22
N ALA A 373 -21.75 -2.75 1.01
CA ALA A 373 -22.57 -3.87 1.41
C ALA A 373 -23.89 -3.85 0.62
N PRO A 374 -24.41 -5.00 0.18
CA PRO A 374 -25.70 -5.06 -0.52
C PRO A 374 -26.81 -4.47 0.36
N ALA A 375 -27.78 -3.77 -0.22
CA ALA A 375 -28.98 -3.36 0.51
C ALA A 375 -29.71 -4.58 1.10
N ASN A 376 -30.39 -4.38 2.23
CA ASN A 376 -31.23 -5.42 2.83
C ASN A 376 -32.50 -5.63 2.01
#